data_AF-A0A379T067-F1
#
_entry.id   AF-A0A379T067-F1
#
_cell.length_a   1.000
_cell.length_b   1.000
_cell.length_c   1.000
_cell.angle_alpha   90.00
_cell.angle_beta   90.00
_cell.angle_gamma   90.00
#
_symmetry.space_group_name_H-M   'P 1'
#
loop_
_entity.id
_entity.type
_entity.pdbx_description
1 polymer ?
#
loop_
_entity_poly.entity_id
_entity_poly.type
_entity_poly.pdbx_seq_one_letter_code
_entity_poly.pdbx_strand_id
1 'polypeptide(L)'
;MLFYHGVDSPYPFSLCWLDEFANPEVARRLYAAAFPLVDITVVSDDDIMQHRRIALLELIQKHIRQRDLLGLVERIASLLVTGCANDRQLKALFNYLMIQHGHTPRFTTFIRDVVGHVPHTKERLMTLIERIRAADRRKGERQGRQVGLEEGLEKGLEKGQHVAALRIARQMLADGLDRETVQRFTGLTAEELQDVSH
;
A
#
# COMPACT_ATOMS: atom_id res chain seq x y z
N MET A 1 -35.40 -1.93 -14.03
CA MET A 1 -36.58 -2.79 -14.28
C MET A 1 -36.11 -4.24 -14.22
N LEU A 2 -36.72 -5.09 -13.40
CA LEU A 2 -36.33 -6.49 -13.20
C LEU A 2 -37.40 -7.40 -13.81
N PHE A 3 -36.98 -8.46 -14.50
CA PHE A 3 -37.85 -9.47 -15.10
C PHE A 3 -37.55 -10.83 -14.46
N TYR A 4 -38.60 -11.53 -14.01
CA TYR A 4 -38.48 -12.83 -13.34
C TYR A 4 -39.25 -13.91 -14.11
N HIS A 5 -38.60 -15.04 -14.37
CA HIS A 5 -39.20 -16.23 -15.00
C HIS A 5 -38.68 -17.50 -14.33
N GLY A 6 -38.89 -17.60 -13.01
CA GLY A 6 -38.54 -18.79 -12.23
C GLY A 6 -39.73 -19.70 -11.96
N VAL A 7 -39.46 -20.82 -11.29
CA VAL A 7 -40.44 -21.88 -11.00
C VAL A 7 -41.46 -21.45 -9.95
N ASP A 8 -41.03 -20.67 -8.95
CA ASP A 8 -41.90 -20.18 -7.87
C ASP A 8 -42.61 -18.89 -8.28
N SER A 9 -43.92 -18.95 -8.51
CA SER A 9 -44.73 -17.81 -8.95
C SER A 9 -45.92 -17.57 -8.01
N PRO A 10 -46.14 -16.34 -7.51
CA PRO A 10 -45.36 -15.11 -7.78
C PRO A 10 -43.97 -15.09 -7.10
N TYR A 11 -43.07 -14.23 -7.56
CA TYR A 11 -41.71 -14.08 -6.98
C TYR A 11 -41.77 -13.93 -5.45
N PRO A 12 -41.13 -14.82 -4.66
CA PRO A 12 -41.40 -14.92 -3.23
C PRO A 12 -40.49 -14.05 -2.33
N PHE A 13 -39.48 -13.37 -2.89
CA PHE A 13 -38.49 -12.61 -2.10
C PHE A 13 -38.70 -11.09 -2.19
N SER A 14 -38.07 -10.32 -1.29
CA SER A 14 -38.15 -8.86 -1.33
C SER A 14 -37.36 -8.30 -2.52
N LEU A 15 -37.91 -7.27 -3.17
CA LEU A 15 -37.22 -6.48 -4.20
C LEU A 15 -36.43 -5.30 -3.60
N CYS A 16 -36.57 -5.06 -2.30
CA CYS A 16 -35.80 -4.05 -1.59
C CYS A 16 -34.62 -4.72 -0.88
N TRP A 17 -33.41 -4.54 -1.41
CA TRP A 17 -32.19 -5.08 -0.81
C TRP A 17 -31.96 -4.64 0.65
N LEU A 18 -32.59 -3.55 1.08
CA LEU A 18 -32.54 -3.05 2.47
C LEU A 18 -33.26 -3.98 3.45
N ASP A 19 -34.19 -4.81 2.97
CA ASP A 19 -34.91 -5.79 3.79
C ASP A 19 -34.04 -7.01 4.12
N GLU A 20 -32.91 -7.19 3.43
CA GLU A 20 -31.95 -8.27 3.68
C GLU A 20 -31.03 -7.99 4.88
N PHE A 21 -31.01 -6.77 5.41
CA PHE A 21 -30.22 -6.45 6.61
C PHE A 21 -30.86 -7.04 7.86
N ALA A 22 -30.04 -7.41 8.84
CA ALA A 22 -30.49 -7.84 10.17
C ALA A 22 -31.37 -6.77 10.89
N ASN A 23 -31.24 -5.50 10.50
CA ASN A 23 -32.14 -4.41 10.93
C ASN A 23 -32.50 -3.50 9.74
N PRO A 24 -33.60 -3.79 9.04
CA PRO A 24 -34.01 -3.04 7.85
C PRO A 24 -34.31 -1.56 8.13
N GLU A 25 -34.83 -1.22 9.30
CA GLU A 25 -35.14 0.18 9.66
C GLU A 25 -33.88 1.05 9.73
N VAL A 26 -32.80 0.52 10.32
CA VAL A 26 -31.51 1.22 10.36
C VAL A 26 -30.90 1.34 8.96
N ALA A 27 -30.98 0.26 8.16
CA ALA A 27 -30.46 0.26 6.79
C ALA A 27 -31.18 1.31 5.92
N ARG A 28 -32.51 1.40 6.00
CA ARG A 28 -33.29 2.42 5.30
C ARG A 28 -32.89 3.83 5.73
N ARG A 29 -32.75 4.10 7.03
CA ARG A 29 -32.31 5.41 7.52
C ARG A 29 -30.92 5.80 7.03
N LEU A 30 -30.01 4.84 6.90
CA LEU A 30 -28.63 5.09 6.50
C LEU A 30 -28.45 5.24 4.99
N TYR A 31 -29.11 4.40 4.20
CA TYR A 31 -28.90 4.31 2.75
C TYR A 31 -29.94 5.03 1.89
N ALA A 32 -31.10 5.41 2.45
CA ALA A 32 -32.11 6.18 1.73
C ALA A 32 -31.99 7.71 1.96
N ALA A 33 -31.04 8.14 2.79
CA ALA A 33 -30.75 9.54 3.05
C ALA A 33 -29.38 9.94 2.47
N ALA A 34 -29.10 11.24 2.42
CA ALA A 34 -27.75 11.73 2.14
C ALA A 34 -26.77 11.15 3.17
N PHE A 35 -25.60 10.69 2.70
CA PHE A 35 -24.60 10.13 3.60
C PHE A 35 -24.17 11.17 4.64
N PRO A 36 -24.13 10.80 5.93
CA PRO A 36 -23.60 11.69 6.96
C PRO A 36 -22.10 11.86 6.74
N LEU A 37 -21.70 13.03 6.22
CA LEU A 37 -20.30 13.42 6.10
C LEU A 37 -19.86 14.08 7.41
N VAL A 38 -18.89 13.46 8.09
CA VAL A 38 -18.23 14.06 9.25
C VAL A 38 -17.04 14.85 8.73
N ASP A 39 -17.16 16.18 8.69
CA ASP A 39 -16.04 17.07 8.39
C ASP A 39 -15.18 17.26 9.63
N ILE A 40 -14.11 16.48 9.75
CA ILE A 40 -13.20 16.56 10.90
C ILE A 40 -12.39 17.86 10.94
N THR A 41 -12.37 18.64 9.86
CA THR A 41 -11.59 19.89 9.81
C THR A 41 -12.21 20.99 10.66
N VAL A 42 -13.52 20.96 10.86
CA VAL A 42 -14.27 21.96 11.64
C VAL A 42 -14.50 21.55 13.10
N VAL A 43 -14.32 20.27 13.44
CA VAL A 43 -14.45 19.77 14.82
C VAL A 43 -13.24 20.23 15.63
N SER A 44 -13.43 20.83 16.81
CA SER A 44 -12.31 21.27 17.65
C SER A 44 -11.51 20.09 18.20
N ASP A 45 -10.22 20.29 18.51
CA ASP A 45 -9.42 19.21 19.07
C ASP A 45 -9.95 18.75 20.44
N ASP A 46 -10.55 19.68 21.20
CA ASP A 46 -11.11 19.41 22.52
C ASP A 46 -12.38 18.56 22.42
N ASP A 47 -13.21 18.78 21.39
CA ASP A 47 -14.36 17.92 21.08
C ASP A 47 -13.88 16.53 20.65
N ILE A 48 -12.85 16.45 19.79
CA ILE A 48 -12.25 15.17 19.37
C ILE A 48 -11.77 14.37 20.59
N MET A 49 -11.19 15.02 21.61
CA MET A 49 -10.75 14.33 22.84
C MET A 49 -11.90 13.62 23.58
N GLN A 50 -13.16 14.02 23.37
CA GLN A 50 -14.32 13.37 23.99
C GLN A 50 -14.80 12.13 23.22
N HIS A 51 -14.32 11.90 21.99
CA HIS A 51 -14.79 10.82 21.11
C HIS A 51 -14.22 9.43 21.50
N ARG A 52 -13.58 9.31 22.67
CA ARG A 52 -13.07 8.06 23.25
C ARG A 52 -12.20 7.28 22.25
N ARG A 53 -12.68 6.12 21.77
CA ARG A 53 -11.88 5.18 20.97
C ARG A 53 -11.48 5.75 19.62
N ILE A 54 -12.31 6.58 18.98
CA ILE A 54 -12.03 7.08 17.63
C ILE A 54 -11.19 8.36 17.64
N ALA A 55 -11.13 9.05 18.79
CA ALA A 55 -10.43 10.32 18.99
C ALA A 55 -8.98 10.32 18.45
N LEU A 56 -8.24 9.22 18.67
CA LEU A 56 -6.85 9.12 18.21
C LEU A 56 -6.73 9.17 16.67
N LEU A 57 -7.63 8.47 15.98
CA LEU A 57 -7.62 8.43 14.52
C LEU A 57 -8.10 9.77 13.94
N GLU A 58 -9.15 10.34 14.53
CA GLU A 58 -9.70 11.63 14.14
C GLU A 58 -8.70 12.77 14.30
N LEU A 59 -8.04 12.87 15.46
CA LEU A 59 -7.02 13.89 15.72
C LEU A 59 -5.92 13.80 14.66
N ILE A 60 -5.41 12.60 14.40
CA ILE A 60 -4.33 12.41 13.44
C ILE A 60 -4.77 12.70 12.01
N GLN A 61 -5.99 12.28 11.64
CA GLN A 61 -6.54 12.55 10.32
C GLN A 61 -6.75 14.05 10.10
N LYS A 62 -7.23 14.79 11.11
CA LYS A 62 -7.38 16.24 11.08
C LYS A 62 -6.04 16.94 10.82
N HIS A 63 -4.99 16.50 11.51
CA HIS A 63 -3.67 17.12 11.44
C HIS A 63 -2.73 16.53 10.40
N ILE A 64 -3.22 15.65 9.50
CA ILE A 64 -2.36 14.93 8.53
C ILE A 64 -1.53 15.85 7.63
N ARG A 65 -2.05 17.04 7.28
CA ARG A 65 -1.35 18.00 6.42
C ARG A 65 -0.40 18.92 7.19
N GLN A 66 -0.40 18.86 8.52
CA GLN A 66 0.50 19.66 9.34
C GLN A 66 1.90 19.06 9.29
N ARG A 67 2.88 19.90 8.94
CA ARG A 67 4.30 19.50 8.91
C ARG A 67 4.88 19.28 10.30
N ASP A 68 4.26 19.87 11.32
CA ASP A 68 4.68 19.75 12.70
C ASP A 68 3.61 19.08 13.54
N LEU A 69 3.89 17.86 13.99
CA LEU A 69 3.02 17.09 14.88
C LEU A 69 3.47 17.19 16.34
N LEU A 70 4.55 17.92 16.65
CA LEU A 70 5.06 18.05 18.02
C LEU A 70 4.03 18.68 18.95
N GLY A 71 3.23 19.63 18.45
CA GLY A 71 2.13 20.24 19.20
C GLY A 71 0.99 19.29 19.59
N LEU A 72 0.98 18.06 19.06
CA LEU A 72 -0.04 17.05 19.36
C LEU A 72 0.46 15.98 20.34
N VAL A 73 1.73 16.01 20.73
CA VAL A 73 2.35 14.97 21.57
C VAL A 73 1.59 14.76 22.87
N GLU A 74 1.24 15.83 23.58
CA GLU A 74 0.50 15.75 24.85
C GLU A 74 -0.91 15.17 24.67
N ARG A 75 -1.64 15.63 23.64
CA ARG A 75 -3.00 15.15 23.33
C ARG A 75 -2.98 13.66 22.96
N ILE A 76 -2.02 13.25 22.15
CA ILE A 76 -1.85 11.85 21.75
C ILE A 76 -1.46 11.00 22.97
N ALA A 77 -0.50 11.45 23.78
CA ALA A 77 -0.11 10.74 24.99
C ALA A 77 -1.31 10.54 25.94
N SER A 78 -2.14 11.57 26.14
CA SER A 78 -3.37 11.47 26.92
C SER A 78 -4.33 10.40 26.38
N LEU A 79 -4.57 10.37 25.07
CA LEU A 79 -5.40 9.34 24.43
C LEU A 79 -4.83 7.92 24.53
N LEU A 80 -3.50 7.79 24.63
CA LEU A 80 -2.83 6.52 24.85
C LEU A 80 -2.90 6.06 26.32
N VAL A 81 -2.71 6.97 27.29
CA VAL A 81 -2.83 6.68 28.73
C VAL A 81 -4.24 6.23 29.08
N THR A 82 -5.24 6.93 28.56
CA THR A 82 -6.66 6.65 28.85
C THR A 82 -7.14 5.31 28.30
N GLY A 83 -6.29 4.57 27.58
CA GLY A 83 -6.60 3.23 27.06
C GLY A 83 -7.67 3.24 25.97
N CYS A 84 -8.00 4.40 25.43
CA CYS A 84 -9.00 4.55 24.38
C CYS A 84 -8.55 3.90 23.06
N ALA A 85 -7.24 3.86 22.81
CA ALA A 85 -6.65 3.28 21.61
C ALA A 85 -6.36 1.77 21.76
N ASN A 86 -6.84 0.97 20.80
CA ASN A 86 -6.50 -0.45 20.69
C ASN A 86 -5.29 -0.70 19.76
N ASP A 87 -4.76 -1.93 19.74
CA ASP A 87 -3.59 -2.28 18.92
C ASP A 87 -3.82 -2.07 17.41
N ARG A 88 -5.05 -2.22 16.93
CA ARG A 88 -5.39 -1.96 15.51
C ARG A 88 -5.32 -0.48 15.20
N GLN A 89 -5.82 0.37 16.09
CA GLN A 89 -5.77 1.84 15.95
C GLN A 89 -4.35 2.36 16.09
N LEU A 90 -3.58 1.84 17.03
CA LEU A 90 -2.15 2.11 17.12
C LEU A 90 -1.40 1.68 15.86
N LYS A 91 -1.66 0.48 15.34
CA LYS A 91 -1.06 0.03 14.07
C LYS A 91 -1.46 0.92 12.90
N ALA A 92 -2.74 1.30 12.81
CA ALA A 92 -3.24 2.21 11.79
C ALA A 92 -2.55 3.57 11.88
N LEU A 93 -2.45 4.14 13.09
CA LEU A 93 -1.70 5.35 13.38
C LEU A 93 -0.26 5.27 12.86
N PHE A 94 0.48 4.24 13.25
CA PHE A 94 1.87 4.07 12.84
C PHE A 94 2.02 3.92 11.33
N ASN A 95 1.22 3.06 10.71
CA ASN A 95 1.24 2.89 9.26
C ASN A 95 0.95 4.21 8.56
N TYR A 96 -0.05 4.95 9.03
CA TYR A 96 -0.47 6.21 8.43
C TYR A 96 0.61 7.29 8.56
N LEU A 97 1.23 7.42 9.73
CA LEU A 97 2.31 8.37 9.96
C LEU A 97 3.58 8.00 9.19
N MET A 98 3.94 6.72 9.10
CA MET A 98 5.12 6.28 8.33
C MET A 98 4.94 6.45 6.83
N ILE A 99 3.75 6.20 6.29
CA ILE A 99 3.46 6.42 4.86
C ILE A 99 3.61 7.90 4.50
N GLN A 100 3.17 8.82 5.37
CA GLN A 100 3.18 10.25 5.08
C GLN A 100 4.53 10.93 5.35
N HIS A 101 5.22 10.57 6.44
CA HIS A 101 6.45 11.24 6.86
C HIS A 101 7.73 10.45 6.57
N GLY A 102 7.63 9.20 6.10
CA GLY A 102 8.77 8.32 5.86
C GLY A 102 9.67 8.15 7.09
N HIS A 103 10.91 7.71 6.86
CA HIS A 103 11.96 7.67 7.90
C HIS A 103 12.62 9.04 8.07
N THR A 104 11.83 10.09 8.35
CA THR A 104 12.40 11.41 8.65
C THR A 104 12.86 11.51 10.11
N PRO A 105 13.98 12.19 10.41
CA PRO A 105 14.46 12.40 11.78
C PRO A 105 13.43 13.06 12.70
N ARG A 106 12.52 13.87 12.15
CA ARG A 106 11.43 14.51 12.90
C ARG A 106 10.41 13.50 13.44
N PHE A 107 10.13 12.45 12.68
CA PHE A 107 9.22 11.38 13.10
C PHE A 107 9.80 10.54 14.24
N THR A 108 11.11 10.24 14.20
CA THR A 108 11.76 9.48 15.28
C THR A 108 11.83 10.27 16.58
N THR A 109 11.98 11.60 16.50
CA THR A 109 11.84 12.50 17.66
C THR A 109 10.41 12.51 18.19
N PHE A 110 9.41 12.72 17.33
CA PHE A 110 7.99 12.68 17.73
C PHE A 110 7.60 11.37 18.45
N ILE A 111 7.98 10.21 17.92
CA ILE A 111 7.70 8.92 18.57
C ILE A 111 8.39 8.80 19.91
N ARG A 112 9.64 9.27 20.03
CA ARG A 112 10.38 9.27 21.29
C ARG A 112 9.69 10.14 22.34
N ASP A 113 9.23 11.31 21.94
CA ASP A 113 8.56 12.26 22.83
C ASP A 113 7.25 11.66 23.31
N VAL A 114 6.41 11.15 22.41
CA VAL A 114 5.18 10.42 22.77
C VAL A 114 5.49 9.29 23.75
N VAL A 115 6.47 8.42 23.46
CA VAL A 115 6.90 7.34 24.35
C VAL A 115 7.34 7.86 25.72
N GLY A 116 8.02 9.00 25.78
CA GLY A 116 8.43 9.65 27.02
C GLY A 116 7.26 10.06 27.91
N HIS A 117 6.14 10.48 27.32
CA HIS A 117 4.93 10.86 28.04
C HIS A 117 4.04 9.67 28.45
N VAL A 118 4.31 8.45 27.97
CA VAL A 118 3.56 7.21 28.32
C VAL A 118 4.47 6.11 28.88
N PRO A 119 5.08 6.29 30.07
CA PRO A 119 6.05 5.35 30.62
C PRO A 119 5.47 3.96 30.86
N HIS A 120 4.21 3.86 31.30
CA HIS A 120 3.54 2.57 31.56
C HIS A 120 3.14 1.82 30.27
N THR A 121 3.04 2.51 29.12
CA THR A 121 2.69 1.90 27.82
C THR A 121 3.92 1.75 26.91
N LYS A 122 5.09 2.23 27.35
CA LYS A 122 6.35 2.26 26.60
C LYS A 122 6.73 0.92 26.01
N GLU A 123 6.80 -0.14 26.81
CA GLU A 123 7.23 -1.47 26.34
C GLU A 123 6.30 -2.03 25.26
N ARG A 124 4.99 -1.91 25.49
CA ARG A 124 3.95 -2.33 24.53
C ARG A 124 4.06 -1.54 23.23
N LEU A 125 4.24 -0.22 23.33
CA LEU A 125 4.36 0.66 22.17
C LEU A 125 5.64 0.37 21.38
N MET A 126 6.77 0.18 22.06
CA MET A 126 8.06 -0.18 21.46
C MET A 126 7.99 -1.54 20.74
N THR A 127 7.39 -2.55 21.39
CA THR A 127 7.18 -3.86 20.76
C THR A 127 6.34 -3.75 19.49
N LEU A 128 5.30 -2.91 19.50
CA LEU A 128 4.46 -2.67 18.32
C LEU A 128 5.24 -1.95 17.22
N ILE A 129 6.00 -0.90 17.55
CA ILE A 129 6.87 -0.17 16.63
C ILE A 129 7.87 -1.12 15.96
N GLU A 130 8.51 -1.99 16.74
CA GLU A 130 9.48 -2.97 16.24
C GLU A 130 8.84 -3.98 15.29
N ARG A 131 7.68 -4.53 15.65
CA ARG A 131 6.92 -5.45 14.79
C ARG A 131 6.54 -4.81 13.46
N ILE A 132 6.12 -3.55 13.50
CA ILE A 132 5.76 -2.79 12.31
C ILE A 132 7.00 -2.56 11.43
N ARG A 133 8.11 -2.07 11.99
CA ARG A 133 9.38 -1.90 11.24
C ARG A 133 9.88 -3.21 10.65
N ALA A 134 9.75 -4.32 11.38
CA ALA A 134 10.13 -5.64 10.87
C ALA A 134 9.25 -6.10 9.71
N ALA A 135 7.94 -5.82 9.77
CA ALA A 135 7.01 -6.12 8.68
C ALA A 135 7.34 -5.30 7.42
N ASP A 136 7.66 -4.01 7.58
CA ASP A 136 8.03 -3.14 6.47
C ASP A 136 9.35 -3.55 5.81
N ARG A 137 10.37 -3.90 6.61
CA ARG A 137 11.63 -4.46 6.08
C ARG A 137 11.39 -5.71 5.26
N ARG A 138 10.61 -6.67 5.80
CA ARG A 138 10.25 -7.90 5.07
C ARG A 138 9.50 -7.61 3.78
N LYS A 139 8.62 -6.60 3.78
CA LYS A 139 7.91 -6.17 2.57
C LYS A 139 8.88 -5.61 1.54
N GLY A 140 9.80 -4.72 1.97
CA GLY A 140 10.85 -4.16 1.12
C GLY A 140 11.77 -5.22 0.53
N GLU A 141 12.23 -6.18 1.34
CA GLU A 141 13.05 -7.31 0.88
C GLU A 141 12.33 -8.17 -0.16
N ARG A 142 11.04 -8.47 0.06
CA ARG A 142 10.23 -9.23 -0.90
C ARG A 142 10.07 -8.49 -2.22
N GLN A 143 9.74 -7.20 -2.15
CA GLN A 143 9.59 -6.36 -3.35
C GLN A 143 10.92 -6.24 -4.10
N GLY A 144 12.02 -5.96 -3.40
CA GLY A 144 13.35 -5.88 -4.00
C GLY A 144 13.79 -7.20 -4.64
N ARG A 145 13.49 -8.34 -4.00
CA ARG A 145 13.78 -9.66 -4.58
C ARG A 145 12.95 -9.93 -5.82
N GLN A 146 11.66 -9.57 -5.82
CA GLN A 146 10.79 -9.77 -6.97
C GLN A 146 11.23 -8.92 -8.17
N VAL A 147 11.44 -7.62 -7.96
CA VAL A 147 11.94 -6.70 -8.99
C VAL A 147 13.31 -7.17 -9.51
N GLY A 148 14.23 -7.54 -8.61
CA GLY A 148 15.54 -8.05 -9.01
C GLY A 148 15.48 -9.37 -9.79
N LEU A 149 14.51 -10.24 -9.49
CA LEU A 149 14.31 -11.48 -10.26
C LEU A 149 13.74 -11.18 -11.66
N GLU A 150 12.75 -10.30 -11.75
CA GLU A 150 12.14 -9.88 -13.01
C GLU A 150 13.18 -9.21 -13.94
N GLU A 151 13.91 -8.22 -13.44
CA GLU A 151 14.99 -7.58 -14.19
C GLU A 151 16.11 -8.56 -14.57
N GLY A 152 16.45 -9.48 -13.66
CA GLY A 152 17.47 -10.49 -13.89
C GLY A 152 17.08 -11.47 -14.99
N LEU A 153 15.80 -11.87 -15.03
CA LEU A 153 15.25 -12.76 -16.03
C LEU A 153 15.20 -12.08 -17.40
N GLU A 154 14.75 -10.82 -17.46
CA GLU A 154 14.68 -10.04 -18.70
C GLU A 154 16.06 -9.82 -19.30
N LYS A 155 17.02 -9.30 -18.51
CA LYS A 155 18.42 -9.11 -18.95
C LYS A 155 19.07 -10.44 -19.33
N GLY A 156 18.74 -11.53 -18.64
CA GLY A 156 19.23 -12.88 -18.94
C GLY A 156 18.71 -13.40 -20.27
N LEU A 157 17.43 -13.20 -20.55
CA LEU A 157 16.79 -13.61 -21.80
C LEU A 157 17.37 -12.83 -22.99
N GLU A 158 17.49 -11.50 -22.86
CA GLU A 158 18.04 -10.63 -23.90
C GLU A 158 19.49 -11.01 -24.23
N LYS A 159 20.35 -11.16 -23.20
CA LYS A 159 21.73 -11.63 -23.39
C LYS A 159 21.79 -13.02 -24.02
N GLY A 160 20.92 -13.93 -23.60
CA GLY A 160 20.86 -15.29 -24.15
C GLY A 160 20.47 -15.30 -25.63
N GLN A 161 19.45 -14.52 -26.00
CA GLN A 161 19.03 -14.32 -27.39
C GLN A 161 20.15 -13.70 -28.23
N HIS A 162 20.82 -12.67 -27.70
CA HIS A 162 21.91 -12.00 -28.39
C HIS A 162 23.12 -12.94 -28.62
N VAL A 163 23.54 -13.69 -27.61
CA VAL A 163 24.62 -14.70 -27.74
C VAL A 163 24.24 -15.79 -28.74
N ALA A 164 22.98 -16.25 -28.72
CA ALA A 164 22.50 -17.24 -29.69
C ALA A 164 22.50 -16.69 -31.12
N ALA A 165 22.05 -15.44 -31.31
CA ALA A 165 22.07 -14.75 -32.59
C ALA A 165 23.50 -14.62 -33.14
N LEU A 166 24.48 -14.22 -32.31
CA LEU A 166 25.89 -14.14 -32.71
C LEU A 166 26.45 -15.51 -33.12
N ARG A 167 26.12 -16.58 -32.37
CA ARG A 167 26.55 -17.95 -32.70
C ARG A 167 25.97 -18.42 -34.03
N ILE A 168 24.69 -18.14 -34.29
CA ILE A 168 24.02 -18.47 -35.55
C ILE A 168 24.64 -17.68 -36.70
N ALA A 169 24.87 -16.37 -36.51
CA ALA A 169 25.50 -15.51 -37.51
C ALA A 169 26.90 -16.01 -37.90
N ARG A 170 27.73 -16.46 -36.93
CA ARG A 170 29.03 -17.09 -37.21
C ARG A 170 28.90 -18.28 -38.15
N GLN A 171 27.97 -19.18 -37.86
CA GLN A 171 27.76 -20.37 -38.67
C GLN A 171 27.28 -20.00 -40.09
N MET A 172 26.32 -19.08 -40.20
CA MET A 172 25.80 -18.64 -41.50
C MET A 172 26.88 -17.98 -42.36
N LEU A 173 27.77 -17.17 -41.76
CA LEU A 173 28.90 -16.58 -42.46
C LEU A 173 29.93 -17.63 -42.90
N ALA A 174 30.21 -18.63 -42.05
CA ALA A 174 31.10 -19.75 -42.39
C ALA A 174 30.54 -20.62 -43.54
N ASP A 175 29.22 -20.75 -43.61
CA ASP A 175 28.50 -21.46 -44.67
C ASP A 175 28.37 -20.63 -45.96
N GLY A 176 28.90 -19.40 -45.99
CA GLY A 176 29.01 -18.57 -47.19
C GLY A 176 27.82 -17.64 -47.47
N LEU A 177 26.92 -17.41 -46.50
CA LEU A 177 25.84 -16.44 -46.65
C LEU A 177 26.39 -15.00 -46.59
N ASP A 178 25.80 -14.11 -47.39
CA ASP A 178 26.17 -12.69 -47.40
C ASP A 178 25.68 -11.96 -46.13
N ARG A 179 26.37 -10.87 -45.78
CA ARG A 179 26.12 -10.12 -44.54
C ARG A 179 24.72 -9.51 -44.47
N GLU A 180 24.12 -9.13 -45.59
CA GLU A 180 22.78 -8.53 -45.63
C GLU A 180 21.72 -9.59 -45.30
N THR A 181 21.87 -10.79 -45.85
CA THR A 181 21.04 -11.96 -45.52
C THR A 181 21.18 -12.35 -44.05
N VAL A 182 22.40 -12.35 -43.50
CA VAL A 182 22.65 -12.69 -42.08
C VAL A 182 22.02 -11.66 -41.13
N GLN A 183 22.11 -10.36 -41.41
CA GLN A 183 21.43 -9.31 -40.62
C GLN A 183 19.92 -9.52 -40.61
N ARG A 184 19.32 -9.80 -41.77
CA ARG A 184 17.87 -9.99 -41.90
C ARG A 184 17.33 -11.15 -41.06
N PHE A 185 18.10 -12.23 -40.91
CA PHE A 185 17.65 -13.43 -40.21
C PHE A 185 18.03 -13.49 -38.73
N THR A 186 19.12 -12.83 -38.33
CA THR A 186 19.58 -12.84 -36.92
C THR A 186 19.18 -11.59 -36.16
N GLY A 187 18.75 -10.53 -36.85
CA GLY A 187 18.38 -9.25 -36.25
C GLY A 187 19.56 -8.45 -35.69
N LEU A 188 20.79 -8.90 -35.93
CA LEU A 188 22.02 -8.23 -35.52
C LEU A 188 22.29 -7.01 -36.40
N THR A 189 22.90 -5.99 -35.80
CA THR A 189 23.35 -4.79 -36.50
C THR A 189 24.63 -5.04 -37.29
N ALA A 190 24.93 -4.15 -38.25
CA ALA A 190 26.15 -4.22 -39.05
C ALA A 190 27.43 -4.10 -38.20
N GLU A 191 27.38 -3.36 -37.09
CA GLU A 191 28.50 -3.19 -36.15
C GLU A 191 28.76 -4.48 -35.37
N GLU A 192 27.71 -5.12 -34.82
CA GLU A 192 27.83 -6.39 -34.10
C GLU A 192 28.36 -7.53 -34.99
N LEU A 193 28.09 -7.47 -36.29
CA LEU A 193 28.58 -8.43 -37.28
C LEU A 193 30.05 -8.21 -37.67
N GLN A 194 30.62 -7.02 -37.47
CA GLN A 194 32.05 -6.78 -37.72
C GLN A 194 32.92 -7.51 -36.70
N ASP A 195 32.54 -7.46 -35.42
CA ASP A 195 33.24 -8.15 -34.31
C ASP A 195 33.14 -9.68 -34.38
N VAL A 196 32.20 -10.19 -35.16
CA VAL A 196 32.00 -11.63 -35.37
C VAL A 196 32.97 -12.22 -36.40
N SER A 197 33.57 -11.36 -37.25
CA SER A 197 34.36 -11.77 -38.42
C SER A 197 35.88 -11.84 -38.21
N HIS A 198 36.34 -11.73 -36.96
CA HIS A 198 37.75 -11.89 -36.56
C HIS A 198 38.06 -13.26 -35.95
#